data_AF-A0A444J0H6-F1
#
_entry.id   AF-A0A444J0H6-F1
#
_cell.length_a   1.000
_cell.length_b   1.000
_cell.length_c   1.000
_cell.angle_alpha   90.00
_cell.angle_beta   90.00
_cell.angle_gamma   90.00
#
_symmetry.space_group_name_H-M   'P 1'
#
loop_
_entity.id
_entity.type
_entity.pdbx_description
1 polymer ?
#
loop_
_entity_poly.entity_id
_entity_poly.type
_entity_poly.pdbx_seq_one_letter_code
_entity_poly.pdbx_strand_id
1 'polypeptide(L)'
;MKIARSTGAVVLPTVIVRTGRYRHTVHIGQPVKLSEQLDNVEEAIRADTITALQAVEPYIKKHPSQYAKFILLDIKLFKEEKVQS
;
A
#
# COMPACT_ATOMS: atom_id res chain seq x y z
N MET A 1 -6.01 4.90 -1.23
CA MET A 1 -7.35 4.83 -0.61
C MET A 1 -8.48 5.25 -1.55
N LYS A 2 -8.35 6.34 -2.33
CA LYS A 2 -9.36 6.74 -3.33
C LYS A 2 -9.83 5.60 -4.25
N ILE A 3 -8.88 4.88 -4.88
CA ILE A 3 -9.18 3.74 -5.77
C ILE A 3 -9.92 2.61 -5.03
N ALA A 4 -9.44 2.23 -3.85
CA ALA A 4 -10.05 1.16 -3.05
C ALA A 4 -11.52 1.49 -2.69
N ARG A 5 -11.79 2.74 -2.32
CA ARG A 5 -13.16 3.21 -2.02
C ARG A 5 -14.06 3.23 -3.26
N SER A 6 -13.54 3.62 -4.43
CA SER A 6 -14.34 3.64 -5.66
C SER A 6 -14.59 2.25 -6.26
N THR A 7 -13.78 1.26 -5.90
CA THR A 7 -13.81 -0.09 -6.50
C THR A 7 -14.25 -1.19 -5.54
N GLY A 8 -14.34 -0.90 -4.24
CA GLY A 8 -14.52 -1.93 -3.21
C GLY A 8 -13.29 -2.82 -3.01
N ALA A 9 -12.14 -2.47 -3.59
CA ALA A 9 -10.92 -3.26 -3.47
C ALA A 9 -10.35 -3.22 -2.05
N VAL A 10 -9.74 -4.34 -1.64
CA VAL A 10 -9.02 -4.46 -0.37
C VAL A 10 -7.63 -3.83 -0.49
N VAL A 11 -7.18 -3.12 0.54
CA VAL A 11 -5.84 -2.54 0.60
C VAL A 11 -4.95 -3.34 1.54
N LEU A 12 -3.83 -3.85 1.02
CA LEU A 12 -2.83 -4.61 1.76
C LEU A 12 -1.51 -3.81 1.84
N PRO A 13 -1.13 -3.27 3.02
CA PRO A 13 0.15 -2.62 3.21
C PRO A 13 1.27 -3.64 2.99
N THR A 14 2.21 -3.36 2.08
CA THR A 14 3.24 -4.32 1.69
C THR A 14 4.62 -3.69 1.75
N VAL A 15 5.61 -4.43 2.28
CA VAL A 15 7.00 -3.98 2.41
C VAL A 15 7.94 -5.05 1.86
N ILE A 16 8.95 -4.64 1.08
CA ILE A 16 9.96 -5.55 0.52
C ILE A 16 11.32 -5.26 1.17
N VAL A 17 11.75 -6.10 2.11
CA VAL A 17 13.01 -5.93 2.83
C VAL A 17 14.10 -6.77 2.19
N ARG A 18 15.27 -6.19 1.93
CA ARG A 18 16.48 -6.93 1.54
C ARG A 18 17.11 -7.58 2.77
N THR A 19 17.19 -8.91 2.77
CA THR A 19 17.74 -9.74 3.85
C THR A 19 19.11 -10.34 3.50
N GLY A 20 19.62 -10.11 2.29
CA GLY A 20 20.96 -10.52 1.87
C GLY A 20 21.35 -9.92 0.52
N ARG A 21 22.51 -10.32 -0.03
CA ARG A 21 23.01 -9.75 -1.29
C ARG A 21 22.04 -9.93 -2.46
N TYR A 22 21.31 -11.05 -2.50
CA TYR A 22 20.35 -11.37 -3.57
C TYR A 22 19.00 -11.87 -3.02
N ARG A 23 18.70 -11.60 -1.75
CA ARG A 23 17.48 -12.07 -1.09
C ARG A 23 16.62 -10.90 -0.62
N HIS A 24 15.33 -11.02 -0.92
CA HIS A 24 14.28 -10.12 -0.47
C HIS A 24 13.21 -10.92 0.25
N THR A 25 12.65 -10.33 1.29
CA THR A 25 11.49 -10.85 2.01
C THR A 25 10.35 -9.87 1.78
N VAL A 26 9.21 -10.38 1.31
CA VAL A 26 7.99 -9.61 1.13
C VAL A 26 7.12 -9.80 2.36
N HIS A 27 6.76 -8.70 3.02
CA HIS A 27 5.85 -8.68 4.15
C HIS A 27 4.54 -8.08 3.70
N ILE A 28 3.47 -8.88 3.75
CA ILE A 28 2.11 -8.45 3.45
C ILE A 28 1.40 -8.27 4.79
N GLY A 29 1.01 -7.03 5.07
CA GLY A 29 0.27 -6.66 6.27
C GLY A 29 -1.20 -7.08 6.19
N GLN A 30 -1.91 -6.89 7.30
CA GLN A 30 -3.34 -7.14 7.35
C GLN A 30 -4.09 -6.13 6.46
N PRO A 31 -5.27 -6.51 5.93
CA PRO A 31 -6.17 -5.59 5.24
C PRO A 31 -6.44 -4.31 6.04
N VAL A 32 -6.34 -3.16 5.40
CA VAL A 32 -6.77 -1.88 5.99
C VAL A 32 -8.29 -1.82 5.94
N LYS A 33 -8.92 -1.71 7.11
CA LYS A 33 -10.36 -1.44 7.21
C LYS A 33 -10.59 0.02 6.82
N LEU A 34 -11.28 0.24 5.69
CA LEU A 34 -11.65 1.58 5.25
C LEU A 34 -12.74 2.13 6.16
N SER A 35 -12.59 3.39 6.58
CA SER A 35 -13.61 4.06 7.40
C SER A 35 -14.93 4.28 6.65
N GLU A 36 -16.05 4.11 7.35
CA GLU A 36 -17.40 4.26 6.81
C GLU A 36 -17.89 5.73 6.83
N GLN A 37 -17.07 6.66 7.32
CA GLN A 37 -17.40 8.09 7.36
C GLN A 37 -17.51 8.65 5.94
N LEU A 38 -18.74 8.87 5.50
CA LEU A 38 -19.08 9.42 4.18
C LEU A 38 -19.19 10.95 4.20
N ASP A 39 -19.40 11.56 5.38
CA ASP A 39 -19.65 13.00 5.52
C ASP A 39 -18.39 13.85 5.27
N ASN A 40 -17.20 13.27 5.49
CA ASN A 40 -15.92 13.90 5.16
C ASN A 40 -14.96 12.88 4.52
N VAL A 41 -15.15 12.66 3.23
CA VAL A 41 -14.40 11.67 2.44
C VAL A 41 -12.88 11.95 2.45
N GLU A 42 -12.46 13.22 2.45
CA GLU A 42 -11.03 13.56 2.46
C GLU A 42 -10.36 13.20 3.79
N GLU A 43 -11.04 13.49 4.90
CA GLU A 43 -10.57 13.12 6.23
C GLU A 43 -10.54 11.59 6.40
N ALA A 44 -11.58 10.89 5.92
CA ALA A 44 -11.63 9.43 5.90
C ALA A 44 -10.47 8.82 5.10
N ILE A 45 -10.18 9.37 3.90
CA ILE A 45 -9.02 8.97 3.10
C ILE A 45 -7.72 9.20 3.85
N ARG A 46 -7.57 10.35 4.51
CA ARG A 46 -6.37 10.69 5.27
C ARG A 46 -6.16 9.72 6.44
N ALA A 47 -7.20 9.45 7.21
CA ALA A 47 -7.15 8.53 8.35
C ALA A 47 -6.81 7.09 7.92
N ASP A 48 -7.45 6.59 6.86
CA ASP A 48 -7.14 5.26 6.32
C ASP A 48 -5.70 5.18 5.82
N THR A 49 -5.22 6.26 5.18
CA THR A 49 -3.83 6.33 4.66
C THR A 49 -2.83 6.31 5.81
N ILE A 50 -3.09 7.03 6.90
CA ILE A 50 -2.26 6.98 8.11
C ILE A 50 -2.23 5.56 8.67
N THR A 51 -3.38 4.89 8.75
CA THR A 51 -3.48 3.50 9.24
C THR A 51 -2.62 2.55 8.41
N ALA A 52 -2.65 2.69 7.07
CA ALA A 52 -1.81 1.90 6.18
C ALA A 52 -0.31 2.17 6.40
N LEU A 53 0.07 3.43 6.65
CA LEU A 53 1.46 3.83 6.90
C LEU A 53 1.97 3.31 8.25
N GLN A 54 1.13 3.29 9.28
CA GLN A 54 1.48 2.74 10.59
C GLN A 54 1.81 1.24 10.50
N ALA A 55 1.15 0.50 9.62
CA ALA A 55 1.44 -0.92 9.41
C ALA A 55 2.86 -1.17 8.85
N VAL A 56 3.44 -0.22 8.13
CA VAL A 56 4.79 -0.34 7.54
C VAL A 56 5.89 0.29 8.40
N GLU A 57 5.53 1.16 9.34
CA GLU A 57 6.46 1.90 10.21
C GLU A 57 7.48 1.02 10.96
N PRO A 58 7.12 -0.15 11.53
CA PRO A 58 8.10 -0.99 12.21
C PRO A 58 9.23 -1.47 11.29
N TYR A 59 8.94 -1.72 10.01
CA TYR A 59 9.93 -2.15 9.03
C TYR A 59 10.86 -1.03 8.63
N ILE A 60 10.33 0.20 8.54
CA ILE A 60 11.12 1.40 8.27
C ILE A 60 12.10 1.63 9.43
N LYS A 61 11.62 1.56 10.68
CA LYS A 61 12.45 1.70 11.88
C LYS A 61 13.54 0.62 11.97
N LYS A 62 13.22 -0.62 11.60
CA LYS A 62 14.16 -1.75 11.61
C LYS A 62 15.16 -1.70 10.45
N HIS A 63 14.78 -1.12 9.32
CA HIS A 63 15.59 -1.08 8.09
C HIS A 63 15.67 0.34 7.49
N PRO A 64 16.18 1.34 8.23
CA PRO A 64 16.11 2.75 7.84
C PRO A 64 16.85 3.06 6.54
N SER A 65 17.95 2.36 6.26
CA SER A 65 18.73 2.49 5.02
C SER A 65 18.00 1.98 3.76
N GLN A 66 16.87 1.29 3.93
CA GLN A 66 16.06 0.77 2.84
C GLN A 66 14.80 1.64 2.59
N TYR A 67 14.55 2.68 3.40
CA TYR A 67 13.32 3.46 3.37
C TYR A 67 12.97 4.08 2.02
N ALA A 68 13.94 4.74 1.38
CA ALA A 68 13.75 5.33 0.05
C ALA A 68 13.36 4.30 -1.04
N LYS A 69 13.55 3.00 -0.77
CA LYS A 69 13.24 1.90 -1.69
C LYS A 69 11.91 1.21 -1.41
N PHE A 70 11.24 1.48 -0.27
CA PHE A 70 9.94 0.87 0.04
C PHE A 70 8.76 1.59 -0.63
N ILE A 71 8.89 2.89 -0.94
CA ILE A 71 7.79 3.74 -1.43
C ILE A 71 7.55 3.60 -2.95
N LEU A 72 8.49 3.02 -3.70
CA LEU A 72 8.39 2.83 -5.15
C LEU A 72 7.97 1.39 -5.51
N LEU A 73 6.78 0.98 -5.08
CA LEU A 73 5.99 0.07 -5.90
C LEU A 73 5.06 0.94 -6.72
N ASP A 74 5.64 1.46 -7.80
CA ASP A 74 4.93 2.10 -8.90
C ASP A 74 3.77 1.18 -9.29
N ILE A 75 2.54 1.65 -9.07
CA ILE A 75 1.34 0.91 -9.43
C ILE A 75 1.30 0.89 -10.96
N LYS A 76 1.96 -0.09 -11.57
CA LYS A 76 1.71 -0.46 -12.96
C LYS A 76 0.31 -1.04 -13.05
N LEU A 77 -0.67 -0.17 -13.19
CA LEU A 77 -2.00 -0.53 -13.66
C LEU A 77 -1.82 -1.06 -15.09
N PHE A 78 -1.83 -2.38 -15.26
CA PHE A 78 -2.04 -2.99 -16.56
C PHE A 78 -3.44 -2.58 -17.01
N LYS A 79 -3.51 -1.62 -17.93
CA LYS A 79 -4.71 -1.37 -18.71
C LYS A 79 -4.79 -2.54 -19.69
N GLU A 80 -5.75 -3.43 -19.52
CA GLU A 80 -6.09 -4.40 -20.56
C GLU A 80 -6.47 -3.60 -21.82
N GLU A 81 -5.57 -3.58 -22.80
CA GLU A 81 -5.96 -3.22 -24.16
C GLU A 81 -6.90 -4.32 -24.62
N LYS A 82 -8.18 -3.95 -24.80
CA LYS A 82 -9.14 -4.78 -25.51
C LYS A 82 -8.52 -5.11 -26.88
N VAL A 83 -8.17 -6.37 -27.07
CA VAL A 83 -7.96 -6.95 -28.39
C VAL A 83 -9.30 -6.85 -29.10
N GLN A 84 -9.48 -5.83 -29.93
CA GLN A 84 -10.53 -5.82 -30.94
C GLN A 84 -10.01 -6.60 -32.14
N SER A 85 -10.73 -7.70 -32.38
CA SER A 85 -10.82 -8.56 -33.56
C SER A 85 -10.57 -7.89 -34.90
#